data_AF-A0ABD7JZF9-F1
#
_entry.id   AF-A0ABD7JZF9-F1
#
_cell.length_a   1.000
_cell.length_b   1.000
_cell.length_c   1.000
_cell.angle_alpha   90.00
_cell.angle_beta   90.00
_cell.angle_gamma   90.00
#
_symmetry.space_group_name_H-M   'P 1'
#
loop_
_entity.id
_entity.type
_entity.pdbx_description
1 polymer ?
#
loop_
_entity_poly.entity_id
_entity_poly.type
_entity_poly.pdbx_seq_one_letter_code
_entity_poly.pdbx_strand_id
1 'polypeptide(L)'
;MELSPAERQLLQAHRLAVFDGCVVYDAQPPVSSDALQRLAEGLAGPLPEELLRLWRTCFGGRLGYDLEVDYDGHRHPFSFNELFYPDSDGYHDLWGWIEHERELAAQAAEDEGRAWDGRLAYLPFGGFEYLERLYVCVEPGPEYGAVIAWSHGLPPAWAGRLHQDSATRLADDIGGLFRLLSFEQDPFDAENACGVADELLEALDALEAAGETGKALKGRLEVLLRQRILDWRPALADGRLAAEPRLRQLALAEAAQAGDIDLLQRLRGAGCDFAETLRGRSGVLEACLARGRLEAAGWLLDQGVAVHEDSLRIGAAHLDAALAERLLRLGASSDPNTVLLALQYGDEDAARSMARPLLEESPARASALRLALGSRAERERSDAKRVRSGKMGSNRTPEDYLALAERLERFLAGLAG
;
A
#
# COMPACT_ATOMS: atom_id res chain seq x y z
N MET A 1 12.93 10.98 -22.88
CA MET A 1 13.26 12.41 -23.06
C MET A 1 14.74 12.53 -23.39
N GLU A 2 15.12 13.26 -24.45
CA GLU A 2 16.53 13.53 -24.75
C GLU A 2 17.06 14.71 -23.94
N LEU A 3 18.20 14.53 -23.26
CA LEU A 3 18.85 15.53 -22.41
C LEU A 3 20.18 15.95 -23.05
N SER A 4 20.37 17.27 -23.19
CA SER A 4 21.65 17.85 -23.60
C SER A 4 22.74 17.63 -22.53
N PRO A 5 24.03 17.71 -22.89
CA PRO A 5 25.12 17.58 -21.90
C PRO A 5 25.01 18.58 -20.74
N ALA A 6 24.60 19.81 -21.02
CA ALA A 6 24.41 20.86 -20.01
C ALA A 6 23.26 20.53 -19.06
N GLU A 7 22.14 20.00 -19.57
CA GLU A 7 21.02 19.57 -18.74
C GLU A 7 21.39 18.37 -17.88
N ARG A 8 22.16 17.40 -18.40
CA ARG A 8 22.66 16.27 -17.60
C ARG A 8 23.54 16.74 -16.45
N GLN A 9 24.43 17.70 -16.72
CA GLN A 9 25.28 18.29 -15.69
C GLN A 9 24.44 19.05 -14.65
N LEU A 10 23.40 19.76 -15.08
CA LEU A 10 22.49 20.47 -14.19
C LEU A 10 21.70 19.50 -13.30
N LEU A 11 21.14 18.43 -13.86
CA LEU A 11 20.47 17.38 -13.08
C LEU A 11 21.42 16.79 -12.04
N GLN A 12 22.64 16.44 -12.43
CA GLN A 12 23.64 15.90 -11.51
C GLN A 12 23.97 16.88 -10.38
N ALA A 13 24.10 18.18 -10.68
CA ALA A 13 24.36 19.22 -9.68
C ALA A 13 23.21 19.36 -8.66
N HIS A 14 21.98 19.01 -9.05
CA HIS A 14 20.79 19.01 -8.21
C HIS A 14 20.41 17.62 -7.68
N ARG A 15 21.28 16.61 -7.81
CA ARG A 15 21.02 15.21 -7.39
C ARG A 15 19.72 14.67 -8.00
N LEU A 16 19.53 14.90 -9.30
CA LEU A 16 18.43 14.37 -10.09
C LEU A 16 18.99 13.46 -11.18
N ALA A 17 18.24 12.41 -11.51
CA ALA A 17 18.51 11.55 -12.66
C ALA A 17 17.21 11.18 -13.37
N VAL A 18 17.30 10.87 -14.68
CA VAL A 18 16.16 10.41 -15.47
C VAL A 18 16.46 9.02 -16.00
N PHE A 19 15.63 8.05 -15.64
CA PHE A 19 15.73 6.66 -16.07
C PHE A 19 14.36 6.14 -16.51
N ASP A 20 14.28 5.60 -17.73
CA ASP A 20 13.04 5.08 -18.34
C ASP A 20 11.80 5.96 -18.18
N GLY A 21 11.99 7.28 -18.29
CA GLY A 21 10.90 8.25 -18.22
C GLY A 21 10.37 8.49 -16.81
N CYS A 22 11.13 8.13 -15.79
CA CYS A 22 10.94 8.54 -14.40
C CYS A 22 12.12 9.39 -13.95
N VAL A 23 11.83 10.32 -13.04
CA VAL A 23 12.81 11.12 -12.31
C VAL A 23 13.15 10.42 -11.00
N VAL A 24 14.43 10.18 -10.75
CA VAL A 24 14.99 9.79 -9.45
C VAL A 24 15.50 11.07 -8.80
N TYR A 25 15.03 11.37 -7.60
CA TYR A 25 15.54 12.48 -6.79
C TYR A 25 16.50 11.98 -5.73
N ASP A 26 17.28 12.88 -5.16
CA ASP A 26 18.41 12.51 -4.30
C ASP A 26 19.35 11.47 -4.96
N ALA A 27 19.46 11.54 -6.28
CA ALA A 27 20.18 10.58 -7.10
C ALA A 27 21.66 10.58 -6.76
N GLN A 28 22.20 9.39 -6.51
CA GLN A 28 23.61 9.20 -6.23
C GLN A 28 24.44 9.22 -7.52
N PRO A 29 25.74 9.57 -7.43
CA PRO A 29 26.65 9.48 -8.56
C PRO A 29 26.63 8.09 -9.22
N PRO A 30 26.96 7.99 -10.52
CA PRO A 30 27.10 6.70 -11.20
C PRO A 30 28.05 5.74 -10.47
N VAL A 31 27.73 4.45 -10.54
CA VAL A 31 28.48 3.38 -9.88
C VAL A 31 29.95 3.36 -10.29
N SER A 32 30.85 3.14 -9.33
CA SER A 32 32.29 3.00 -9.59
C SER A 32 32.66 1.56 -9.98
N SER A 33 33.79 1.42 -10.67
CA SER A 33 34.33 0.09 -11.00
C SER A 33 34.60 -0.76 -9.76
N ASP A 34 35.08 -0.13 -8.66
CA ASP A 34 35.37 -0.83 -7.40
C ASP A 34 34.09 -1.36 -6.75
N ALA A 35 33.00 -0.58 -6.78
CA ALA A 35 31.70 -1.03 -6.27
C ALA A 35 31.16 -2.20 -7.09
N LEU A 36 31.26 -2.13 -8.43
CA LEU A 36 30.86 -3.24 -9.32
C LEU A 36 31.66 -4.51 -9.05
N GLN A 37 32.97 -4.38 -8.82
CA GLN A 37 33.82 -5.53 -8.50
C GLN A 37 33.41 -6.15 -7.17
N ARG A 38 33.20 -5.35 -6.11
CA ARG A 38 32.74 -5.82 -4.80
C ARG A 38 31.40 -6.55 -4.90
N LEU A 39 30.47 -6.04 -5.69
CA LEU A 39 29.18 -6.68 -5.92
C LEU A 39 29.34 -8.04 -6.61
N ALA A 40 30.16 -8.11 -7.65
CA ALA A 40 30.33 -9.35 -8.43
C ALA A 40 30.88 -10.54 -7.61
N GLU A 41 31.63 -10.29 -6.52
CA GLU A 41 32.21 -11.34 -5.68
C GLU A 41 31.17 -12.16 -4.90
N GLY A 42 30.01 -11.57 -4.59
CA GLY A 42 28.98 -12.18 -3.74
C GLY A 42 27.78 -12.77 -4.47
N LEU A 43 27.79 -12.81 -5.81
CA LEU A 43 26.61 -13.14 -6.62
C LEU A 43 26.76 -14.48 -7.35
N ALA A 44 25.64 -15.18 -7.52
CA ALA A 44 25.58 -16.46 -8.21
C ALA A 44 25.84 -16.33 -9.73
N GLY A 45 25.66 -15.13 -10.30
CA GLY A 45 25.93 -14.82 -11.70
C GLY A 45 26.29 -13.34 -11.91
N PRO A 46 26.53 -12.94 -13.17
CA PRO A 46 26.89 -11.57 -13.50
C PRO A 46 25.74 -10.60 -13.26
N LEU A 47 26.04 -9.32 -13.00
CA LEU A 47 25.03 -8.27 -12.89
C LEU A 47 24.26 -8.09 -14.21
N PRO A 48 22.92 -8.09 -14.19
CA PRO A 48 22.10 -7.85 -15.38
C PRO A 48 22.36 -6.49 -16.02
N GLU A 49 22.37 -6.42 -17.35
CA GLU A 49 22.71 -5.18 -18.08
C GLU A 49 21.76 -4.02 -17.76
N GLU A 50 20.46 -4.30 -17.57
CA GLU A 50 19.48 -3.27 -17.23
C GLU A 50 19.70 -2.67 -15.82
N LEU A 51 20.20 -3.48 -14.88
CA LEU A 51 20.63 -2.98 -13.57
C LEU A 51 21.90 -2.14 -13.69
N LEU A 52 22.87 -2.59 -14.49
CA LEU A 52 24.07 -1.81 -14.79
C LEU A 52 23.71 -0.47 -15.46
N ARG A 53 22.71 -0.44 -16.34
CA ARG A 53 22.23 0.78 -16.98
C ARG A 53 21.64 1.76 -15.96
N LEU A 54 20.84 1.25 -15.02
CA LEU A 54 20.33 2.05 -13.90
C LEU A 54 21.49 2.63 -13.10
N TRP A 55 22.40 1.79 -12.64
CA TRP A 55 23.52 2.20 -11.79
C TRP A 55 24.57 3.09 -12.46
N ARG A 56 24.74 2.98 -13.79
CA ARG A 56 25.52 3.94 -14.59
C ARG A 56 24.82 5.29 -14.76
N THR A 57 23.50 5.33 -14.55
CA THR A 57 22.70 6.56 -14.56
C THR A 57 22.67 7.20 -13.17
N CYS A 58 22.35 6.40 -12.15
CA CYS A 58 22.39 6.76 -10.74
C CYS A 58 22.56 5.48 -9.90
N PHE A 59 23.55 5.46 -9.00
CA PHE A 59 23.78 4.31 -8.11
C PHE A 59 23.00 4.48 -6.81
N GLY A 60 21.69 4.62 -6.93
CA GLY A 60 20.79 4.93 -5.82
C GLY A 60 20.06 6.25 -5.95
N GLY A 61 19.20 6.48 -4.96
CA GLY A 61 18.38 7.67 -4.83
C GLY A 61 16.98 7.31 -4.36
N ARG A 62 16.06 8.26 -4.49
CA ARG A 62 14.70 8.17 -4.01
C ARG A 62 13.69 8.30 -5.14
N LEU A 63 12.50 7.76 -4.91
CA LEU A 63 11.41 7.69 -5.85
C LEU A 63 10.14 8.22 -5.19
N GLY A 64 9.36 8.97 -5.95
CA GLY A 64 8.06 9.47 -5.51
C GLY A 64 7.00 9.09 -6.53
N TYR A 65 6.65 7.81 -6.61
CA TYR A 65 5.64 7.25 -7.52
C TYR A 65 4.85 6.17 -6.83
N ASP A 66 3.62 5.94 -7.29
CA ASP A 66 2.83 4.77 -6.90
C ASP A 66 3.34 3.52 -7.63
N LEU A 67 3.52 2.45 -6.86
CA LEU A 67 3.71 1.10 -7.35
C LEU A 67 2.65 0.19 -6.72
N GLU A 68 2.02 -0.64 -7.55
CA GLU A 68 1.11 -1.68 -7.08
C GLU A 68 1.65 -3.05 -7.49
N VAL A 69 1.56 -4.00 -6.58
CA VAL A 69 2.00 -5.38 -6.79
C VAL A 69 0.81 -6.32 -6.55
N ASP A 70 0.62 -7.28 -7.46
CA ASP A 70 -0.39 -8.32 -7.32
C ASP A 70 0.23 -9.60 -6.72
N TYR A 71 -0.21 -9.94 -5.51
CA TYR A 71 0.12 -11.18 -4.81
C TYR A 71 -1.06 -12.16 -4.88
N ASP A 72 -1.24 -12.80 -6.03
CA ASP A 72 -2.28 -13.81 -6.28
C ASP A 72 -3.70 -13.30 -5.98
N GLY A 73 -4.05 -12.21 -6.67
CA GLY A 73 -5.32 -11.50 -6.54
C GLY A 73 -5.39 -10.55 -5.34
N HIS A 74 -4.32 -10.43 -4.54
CA HIS A 74 -4.20 -9.38 -3.53
C HIS A 74 -3.43 -8.19 -4.12
N ARG A 75 -4.13 -7.07 -4.33
CA ARG A 75 -3.55 -5.85 -4.91
C ARG A 75 -2.95 -4.97 -3.82
N HIS A 76 -1.64 -5.01 -3.71
CA HIS A 76 -0.90 -4.40 -2.61
C HIS A 76 -0.22 -3.10 -3.06
N PRO A 77 -0.58 -1.94 -2.48
CA PRO A 77 0.21 -0.72 -2.63
C PRO A 77 1.60 -0.96 -2.04
N PHE A 78 2.62 -0.87 -2.89
CA PHE A 78 4.00 -1.20 -2.54
C PHE A 78 4.80 0.08 -2.36
N SER A 79 5.43 0.26 -1.20
CA SER A 79 6.28 1.42 -0.91
C SER A 79 7.65 1.21 -1.53
N PHE A 80 7.86 1.81 -2.70
CA PHE A 80 9.15 1.82 -3.38
C PHE A 80 9.71 3.25 -3.40
N ASN A 81 10.27 3.64 -2.26
CA ASN A 81 10.73 5.02 -2.03
C ASN A 81 12.24 5.18 -2.17
N GLU A 82 12.99 4.07 -2.14
CA GLU A 82 14.45 4.09 -2.18
C GLU A 82 14.98 3.05 -3.17
N LEU A 83 15.95 3.48 -3.99
CA LEU A 83 16.91 2.60 -4.67
C LEU A 83 18.12 2.47 -3.74
N PHE A 84 18.38 1.30 -3.18
CA PHE A 84 19.41 1.13 -2.15
C PHE A 84 20.80 1.52 -2.67
N TYR A 85 21.54 2.25 -1.84
CA TYR A 85 22.91 2.69 -2.10
C TYR A 85 23.79 2.62 -0.87
N PRO A 86 25.13 2.64 -1.02
CA PRO A 86 26.05 2.69 0.11
C PRO A 86 25.85 3.93 0.97
N ASP A 87 25.96 3.77 2.29
CA ASP A 87 25.85 4.87 3.25
C ASP A 87 24.49 5.59 3.24
N SER A 88 23.43 4.95 2.73
CA SER A 88 22.08 5.49 2.86
C SER A 88 21.63 5.50 4.33
N ASP A 89 20.76 6.45 4.66
CA ASP A 89 20.21 6.63 6.01
C ASP A 89 18.92 5.82 6.24
N GLY A 90 18.59 4.92 5.31
CA GLY A 90 17.51 3.95 5.44
C GLY A 90 17.77 2.90 6.52
N TYR A 91 16.88 1.91 6.60
CA TYR A 91 16.98 0.84 7.61
C TYR A 91 18.29 0.05 7.49
N HIS A 92 18.65 -0.31 6.25
CA HIS A 92 19.98 -0.75 5.87
C HIS A 92 20.37 -0.03 4.58
N ASP A 93 21.66 0.27 4.45
CA ASP A 93 22.24 0.66 3.17
C ASP A 93 22.34 -0.57 2.24
N LEU A 94 22.80 -0.37 1.00
CA LEU A 94 22.93 -1.48 0.04
C LEU A 94 23.78 -2.64 0.59
N TRP A 95 24.86 -2.35 1.32
CA TRP A 95 25.74 -3.38 1.83
C TRP A 95 25.13 -4.14 3.00
N GLY A 96 24.45 -3.45 3.90
CA GLY A 96 23.71 -4.03 5.01
C GLY A 96 22.60 -4.94 4.50
N TRP A 97 21.87 -4.55 3.44
CA TRP A 97 20.90 -5.43 2.82
C TRP A 97 21.54 -6.69 2.23
N ILE A 98 22.64 -6.55 1.49
CA ILE A 98 23.36 -7.72 0.95
C ILE A 98 23.83 -8.66 2.06
N GLU A 99 24.37 -8.14 3.17
CA GLU A 99 24.78 -8.94 4.32
C GLU A 99 23.60 -9.64 4.97
N HIS A 100 22.51 -8.91 5.21
CA HIS A 100 21.27 -9.45 5.75
C HIS A 100 20.72 -10.61 4.89
N GLU A 101 20.66 -10.44 3.57
CA GLU A 101 20.20 -11.53 2.68
C GLU A 101 21.13 -12.74 2.71
N ARG A 102 22.43 -12.53 2.90
CA ARG A 102 23.39 -13.64 3.00
C ARG A 102 23.21 -14.41 4.31
N GLU A 103 22.93 -13.73 5.41
CA GLU A 103 22.60 -14.36 6.68
C GLU A 103 21.32 -15.19 6.58
N LEU A 104 20.26 -14.63 5.97
CA LEU A 104 19.01 -15.36 5.74
C LEU A 104 19.20 -16.58 4.83
N ALA A 105 19.96 -16.43 3.74
CA ALA A 105 20.24 -17.53 2.82
C ALA A 105 21.08 -18.65 3.48
N ALA A 106 22.03 -18.28 4.35
CA ALA A 106 22.80 -19.24 5.13
C ALA A 106 21.91 -20.02 6.11
N GLN A 107 21.06 -19.32 6.87
CA GLN A 107 20.15 -19.94 7.83
C GLN A 107 19.16 -20.87 7.13
N ALA A 108 18.56 -20.44 6.03
CA ALA A 108 17.65 -21.27 5.25
C ALA A 108 18.34 -22.54 4.71
N ALA A 109 19.59 -22.42 4.25
CA ALA A 109 20.37 -23.56 3.80
C ALA A 109 20.68 -24.54 4.94
N GLU A 110 21.02 -24.03 6.12
CA GLU A 110 21.24 -24.84 7.32
C GLU A 110 19.96 -25.58 7.75
N ASP A 111 18.83 -24.87 7.82
CA ASP A 111 17.52 -25.43 8.18
C ASP A 111 17.07 -26.51 7.19
N GLU A 112 17.40 -26.37 5.90
CA GLU A 112 17.13 -27.33 4.83
C GLU A 112 18.18 -28.46 4.74
N GLY A 113 19.28 -28.39 5.52
CA GLY A 113 20.38 -29.35 5.48
C GLY A 113 21.15 -29.38 4.17
N ARG A 114 21.17 -28.27 3.41
CA ARG A 114 21.89 -28.13 2.14
C ARG A 114 23.18 -27.33 2.31
N ALA A 115 24.20 -27.67 1.53
CA ALA A 115 25.39 -26.83 1.43
C ALA A 115 25.08 -25.57 0.62
N TRP A 116 25.50 -24.40 1.11
CA TRP A 116 25.41 -23.13 0.41
C TRP A 116 26.80 -22.55 0.14
N ASP A 117 26.99 -22.00 -1.05
CA ASP A 117 28.29 -21.52 -1.56
C ASP A 117 28.59 -20.06 -1.18
N GLY A 118 27.71 -19.43 -0.40
CA GLY A 118 27.86 -18.06 0.07
C GLY A 118 27.45 -16.99 -0.94
N ARG A 119 26.87 -17.38 -2.10
CA ARG A 119 26.48 -16.47 -3.19
C ARG A 119 24.97 -16.27 -3.25
N LEU A 120 24.56 -15.04 -3.53
CA LEU A 120 23.16 -14.67 -3.68
C LEU A 120 22.66 -14.92 -5.11
N ALA A 121 21.50 -15.57 -5.23
CA ALA A 121 20.76 -15.73 -6.48
C ALA A 121 19.90 -14.49 -6.83
N TYR A 122 19.56 -13.70 -5.81
CA TYR A 122 18.75 -12.49 -5.90
C TYR A 122 19.45 -11.36 -5.16
N LEU A 123 19.61 -10.22 -5.84
CA LEU A 123 20.28 -9.04 -5.29
C LEU A 123 19.23 -7.99 -4.89
N PRO A 124 19.17 -7.54 -3.62
CA PRO A 124 18.31 -6.43 -3.24
C PRO A 124 18.82 -5.13 -3.86
N PHE A 125 17.92 -4.29 -4.36
CA PHE A 125 18.29 -3.01 -4.98
C PHE A 125 17.34 -1.85 -4.69
N GLY A 126 16.22 -2.07 -4.00
CA GLY A 126 15.32 -1.00 -3.59
C GLY A 126 14.15 -1.50 -2.75
N GLY A 127 13.36 -0.58 -2.23
CA GLY A 127 12.22 -0.90 -1.35
C GLY A 127 11.94 0.19 -0.33
N PHE A 128 11.40 -0.21 0.82
CA PHE A 128 11.16 0.66 1.97
C PHE A 128 11.25 -0.12 3.28
N GLU A 129 12.18 0.33 4.14
CA GLU A 129 12.47 -0.27 5.44
C GLU A 129 12.59 -1.81 5.38
N TYR A 130 12.12 -2.51 6.41
CA TYR A 130 12.14 -3.97 6.50
C TYR A 130 10.86 -4.63 5.95
N LEU A 131 9.88 -3.84 5.52
CA LEU A 131 8.57 -4.36 5.12
C LEU A 131 8.52 -4.76 3.65
N GLU A 132 9.24 -4.05 2.78
CA GLU A 132 9.10 -4.18 1.33
C GLU A 132 10.45 -4.11 0.63
N ARG A 133 10.74 -5.09 -0.21
CA ARG A 133 12.02 -5.22 -0.92
C ARG A 133 11.83 -5.63 -2.37
N LEU A 134 12.60 -5.01 -3.24
CA LEU A 134 12.76 -5.36 -4.64
C LEU A 134 14.10 -6.04 -4.83
N TYR A 135 14.05 -7.16 -5.52
CA TYR A 135 15.22 -7.94 -5.90
C TYR A 135 15.32 -8.05 -7.40
N VAL A 136 16.54 -8.21 -7.88
CA VAL A 136 16.82 -8.63 -9.25
C VAL A 136 17.45 -10.01 -9.23
N CYS A 137 16.92 -10.92 -10.04
CA CYS A 137 17.50 -12.25 -10.22
C CYS A 137 18.85 -12.12 -10.94
N VAL A 138 19.91 -12.61 -10.31
CA VAL A 138 21.28 -12.61 -10.85
C VAL A 138 21.76 -14.03 -11.16
N GLU A 139 21.04 -15.05 -10.71
CA GLU A 139 21.31 -16.44 -11.06
C GLU A 139 21.05 -16.66 -12.57
N PRO A 140 22.00 -17.25 -13.32
CA PRO A 140 21.80 -17.56 -14.73
C PRO A 140 20.63 -18.54 -14.92
N GLY A 141 19.63 -18.12 -15.69
CA GLY A 141 18.44 -18.94 -15.93
C GLY A 141 17.33 -18.16 -16.64
N PRO A 142 16.14 -18.76 -16.79
CA PRO A 142 14.98 -18.12 -17.42
C PRO A 142 14.50 -16.84 -16.70
N GLU A 143 14.82 -16.71 -15.42
CA GLU A 143 14.45 -15.55 -14.60
C GLU A 143 15.55 -14.50 -14.51
N TYR A 144 16.72 -14.73 -15.11
CA TYR A 144 17.85 -13.80 -15.04
C TYR A 144 17.45 -12.39 -15.49
N GLY A 145 17.70 -11.40 -14.63
CA GLY A 145 17.33 -10.00 -14.83
C GLY A 145 15.92 -9.62 -14.40
N ALA A 146 15.06 -10.60 -14.09
CA ALA A 146 13.69 -10.34 -13.63
C ALA A 146 13.68 -9.65 -12.26
N VAL A 147 12.69 -8.79 -12.07
CA VAL A 147 12.44 -8.08 -10.82
C VAL A 147 11.42 -8.84 -9.99
N ILE A 148 11.78 -9.15 -8.75
CA ILE A 148 10.92 -9.81 -7.76
C ILE A 148 10.58 -8.80 -6.67
N ALA A 149 9.29 -8.71 -6.33
CA ALA A 149 8.82 -7.91 -5.21
C ALA A 149 8.47 -8.82 -4.04
N TRP A 150 9.01 -8.50 -2.87
CA TRP A 150 8.70 -9.18 -1.61
C TRP A 150 8.07 -8.19 -0.62
N SER A 151 7.04 -8.64 0.08
CA SER A 151 6.38 -7.88 1.14
C SER A 151 6.19 -8.74 2.38
N HIS A 152 6.45 -8.14 3.54
CA HIS A 152 6.21 -8.73 4.85
C HIS A 152 4.71 -8.83 5.17
N GLY A 153 4.30 -9.94 5.76
CA GLY A 153 2.95 -10.13 6.27
C GLY A 153 2.68 -9.29 7.51
N LEU A 154 1.64 -8.46 7.49
CA LEU A 154 1.21 -7.66 8.63
C LEU A 154 0.24 -8.43 9.54
N PRO A 155 0.12 -8.09 10.84
CA PRO A 155 -0.80 -8.74 11.74
C PRO A 155 -2.26 -8.73 11.25
N PRO A 156 -3.07 -9.77 11.51
CA PRO A 156 -4.48 -9.88 11.08
C PRO A 156 -5.39 -8.71 11.51
N ALA A 157 -4.99 -7.95 12.53
CA ALA A 157 -5.70 -6.75 12.97
C ALA A 157 -5.75 -5.63 11.91
N TRP A 158 -4.83 -5.65 10.92
CA TRP A 158 -4.74 -4.65 9.87
C TRP A 158 -5.60 -5.04 8.66
N ALA A 159 -6.90 -4.77 8.75
CA ALA A 159 -7.88 -5.13 7.71
C ALA A 159 -7.44 -4.74 6.28
N GLY A 160 -7.63 -5.65 5.32
CA GLY A 160 -7.32 -5.44 3.91
C GLY A 160 -5.84 -5.51 3.54
N ARG A 161 -4.93 -5.75 4.50
CA ARG A 161 -3.49 -5.89 4.24
C ARG A 161 -3.09 -7.33 3.96
N LEU A 162 -1.88 -7.48 3.43
CA LEU A 162 -1.24 -8.78 3.29
C LEU A 162 -0.86 -9.30 4.68
N HIS A 163 -1.16 -10.57 4.98
CA HIS A 163 -0.99 -11.16 6.32
C HIS A 163 0.04 -12.28 6.40
N GLN A 164 0.72 -12.54 5.28
CA GLN A 164 1.80 -13.51 5.17
C GLN A 164 2.88 -12.93 4.28
N ASP A 165 4.13 -13.28 4.55
CA ASP A 165 5.22 -12.94 3.66
C ASP A 165 4.93 -13.49 2.26
N SER A 166 5.06 -12.63 1.25
CA SER A 166 4.75 -13.00 -0.13
C SER A 166 5.78 -12.43 -1.08
N ALA A 167 6.10 -13.19 -2.12
CA ALA A 167 6.97 -12.77 -3.20
C ALA A 167 6.28 -13.02 -4.55
N THR A 168 6.50 -12.14 -5.51
CA THR A 168 5.98 -12.30 -6.88
C THR A 168 6.93 -11.69 -7.90
N ARG A 169 6.93 -12.21 -9.12
CA ARG A 169 7.65 -11.60 -10.25
C ARG A 169 6.88 -10.37 -10.71
N LEU A 170 7.52 -9.21 -10.61
CA LEU A 170 6.92 -7.91 -10.91
C LEU A 170 7.19 -7.46 -12.36
N ALA A 171 8.40 -7.70 -12.86
CA ALA A 171 8.79 -7.32 -14.22
C ALA A 171 9.89 -8.23 -14.78
N ASP A 172 10.05 -8.25 -16.10
CA ASP A 172 11.09 -9.02 -16.79
C ASP A 172 12.48 -8.37 -16.69
N ASP A 173 12.52 -7.06 -16.46
CA ASP A 173 13.74 -6.28 -16.28
C ASP A 173 13.47 -4.99 -15.48
N ILE A 174 14.56 -4.27 -15.16
CA ILE A 174 14.51 -3.00 -14.42
C ILE A 174 13.70 -1.95 -15.20
N GLY A 175 13.82 -1.89 -16.52
CA GLY A 175 13.03 -0.95 -17.31
C GLY A 175 11.53 -1.24 -17.27
N GLY A 176 11.15 -2.52 -17.19
CA GLY A 176 9.79 -2.99 -17.00
C GLY A 176 9.21 -2.51 -15.69
N LEU A 177 9.97 -2.63 -14.59
CA LEU A 177 9.61 -2.06 -13.29
C LEU A 177 9.34 -0.55 -13.40
N PHE A 178 10.27 0.22 -13.98
CA PHE A 178 10.10 1.67 -14.10
C PHE A 178 8.91 2.07 -14.98
N ARG A 179 8.51 1.24 -15.95
CA ARG A 179 7.29 1.46 -16.74
C ARG A 179 6.01 1.27 -15.93
N LEU A 180 6.04 0.52 -14.82
CA LEU A 180 4.89 0.33 -13.93
C LEU A 180 4.66 1.52 -13.00
N LEU A 181 5.69 2.33 -12.73
CA LEU A 181 5.58 3.52 -11.87
C LEU A 181 4.61 4.56 -12.46
N SER A 182 3.69 5.04 -11.64
CA SER A 182 2.66 5.99 -12.05
C SER A 182 2.26 6.96 -10.94
N PHE A 183 1.28 7.80 -11.21
CA PHE A 183 0.53 8.54 -10.20
C PHE A 183 -0.95 8.17 -10.27
N GLU A 184 -1.51 7.62 -9.20
CA GLU A 184 -2.96 7.39 -9.07
C GLU A 184 -3.73 8.70 -8.82
N GLN A 185 -3.06 9.70 -8.25
CA GLN A 185 -3.59 11.05 -8.02
C GLN A 185 -2.70 12.06 -8.74
N ASP A 186 -3.27 13.15 -9.28
CA ASP A 186 -2.45 14.20 -9.90
C ASP A 186 -1.55 14.84 -8.82
N PRO A 187 -0.21 14.69 -8.89
CA PRO A 187 0.68 15.23 -7.87
C PRO A 187 0.77 16.76 -7.92
N PHE A 188 0.25 17.39 -8.97
CA PHE A 188 0.24 18.85 -9.12
C PHE A 188 -1.09 19.50 -8.71
N ASP A 189 -2.06 18.71 -8.29
CA ASP A 189 -3.31 19.23 -7.74
C ASP A 189 -3.08 19.67 -6.28
N ALA A 190 -3.34 20.94 -6.01
CA ALA A 190 -3.14 21.54 -4.70
C ALA A 190 -4.09 20.98 -3.62
N GLU A 191 -5.17 20.31 -4.01
CA GLU A 191 -6.09 19.64 -3.08
C GLU A 191 -5.53 18.30 -2.55
N ASN A 192 -4.53 17.72 -3.22
CA ASN A 192 -3.87 16.46 -2.82
C ASN A 192 -2.73 16.72 -1.83
N ALA A 193 -3.07 17.22 -0.64
CA ALA A 193 -2.08 17.45 0.42
C ALA A 193 -1.43 16.13 0.88
N CYS A 194 -0.09 16.08 0.94
CA CYS A 194 0.72 14.93 1.34
C CYS A 194 0.70 13.75 0.34
N GLY A 195 1.15 14.01 -0.89
CA GLY A 195 1.24 13.01 -1.95
C GLY A 195 2.58 12.24 -1.95
N VAL A 196 2.60 11.08 -2.61
CA VAL A 196 3.83 10.29 -2.81
C VAL A 196 4.94 11.05 -3.55
N ALA A 197 4.59 12.15 -4.23
CA ALA A 197 5.49 12.94 -5.06
C ALA A 197 6.06 14.18 -4.35
N ASP A 198 5.67 14.48 -3.11
CA ASP A 198 5.96 15.79 -2.48
C ASP A 198 7.48 16.09 -2.46
N GLU A 199 8.29 15.18 -1.94
CA GLU A 199 9.76 15.35 -1.91
C GLU A 199 10.36 15.44 -3.32
N LEU A 200 9.78 14.73 -4.30
CA LEU A 200 10.20 14.81 -5.69
C LEU A 200 9.91 16.20 -6.28
N LEU A 201 8.72 16.76 -6.03
CA LEU A 201 8.36 18.10 -6.51
C LEU A 201 9.20 19.18 -5.84
N GLU A 202 9.49 19.06 -4.55
CA GLU A 202 10.43 19.95 -3.85
C GLU A 202 11.83 19.90 -4.48
N ALA A 203 12.31 18.70 -4.85
CA ALA A 203 13.58 18.55 -5.53
C ALA A 203 13.58 19.18 -6.94
N LEU A 204 12.44 19.17 -7.64
CA LEU A 204 12.27 19.87 -8.91
C LEU A 204 12.24 21.39 -8.73
N ASP A 205 11.57 21.90 -7.70
CA ASP A 205 11.53 23.33 -7.37
C ASP A 205 12.94 23.91 -7.14
N ALA A 206 13.84 23.12 -6.55
CA ALA A 206 15.23 23.52 -6.35
C ALA A 206 15.97 23.86 -7.66
N LEU A 207 15.54 23.34 -8.82
CA LEU A 207 16.15 23.67 -10.12
C LEU A 207 15.99 25.15 -10.47
N GLU A 208 14.98 25.84 -9.96
CA GLU A 208 14.75 27.25 -10.27
C GLU A 208 15.91 28.15 -9.82
N ALA A 209 16.68 27.71 -8.81
CA ALA A 209 17.88 28.40 -8.35
C ALA A 209 18.97 28.52 -9.43
N ALA A 210 18.92 27.67 -10.48
CA ALA A 210 19.81 27.73 -11.64
C ALA A 210 19.35 28.71 -12.75
N GLY A 211 18.36 29.56 -12.46
CA GLY A 211 17.86 30.58 -13.38
C GLY A 211 16.98 30.02 -14.51
N GLU A 212 16.95 30.70 -15.65
CA GLU A 212 16.02 30.38 -16.75
C GLU A 212 16.24 28.98 -17.34
N THR A 213 17.49 28.50 -17.39
CA THR A 213 17.79 27.12 -17.83
C THR A 213 17.20 26.09 -16.86
N GLY A 214 17.29 26.35 -15.55
CA GLY A 214 16.73 25.49 -14.51
C GLY A 214 15.20 25.44 -14.57
N LYS A 215 14.55 26.60 -14.70
CA LYS A 215 13.09 26.69 -14.90
C LYS A 215 12.62 25.95 -16.14
N ALA A 216 13.33 26.11 -17.26
CA ALA A 216 13.01 25.41 -18.50
C ALA A 216 13.13 23.88 -18.34
N LEU A 217 14.19 23.42 -17.65
CA LEU A 217 14.37 22.00 -17.38
C LEU A 217 13.31 21.46 -16.42
N LYS A 218 12.99 22.17 -15.33
CA LYS A 218 11.88 21.85 -14.43
C LYS A 218 10.58 21.64 -15.22
N GLY A 219 10.18 22.60 -16.05
CA GLY A 219 8.95 22.47 -16.86
C GLY A 219 8.96 21.24 -17.79
N ARG A 220 10.12 20.86 -18.35
CA ARG A 220 10.24 19.63 -19.14
C ARG A 220 10.09 18.36 -18.29
N LEU A 221 10.63 18.36 -17.07
CA LEU A 221 10.48 17.25 -16.12
C LEU A 221 9.03 17.14 -15.64
N GLU A 222 8.35 18.25 -15.36
CA GLU A 222 6.93 18.24 -15.02
C GLU A 222 6.08 17.64 -16.14
N VAL A 223 6.36 18.00 -17.41
CA VAL A 223 5.70 17.36 -18.57
C VAL A 223 5.96 15.85 -18.59
N LEU A 224 7.17 15.41 -18.24
CA LEU A 224 7.49 13.99 -18.12
C LEU A 224 6.70 13.32 -16.98
N LEU A 225 6.60 13.95 -15.81
CA LEU A 225 5.82 13.44 -14.67
C LEU A 225 4.32 13.34 -15.01
N ARG A 226 3.77 14.33 -15.72
CA ARG A 226 2.36 14.32 -16.15
C ARG A 226 2.01 13.16 -17.07
N GLN A 227 2.96 12.63 -17.82
CA GLN A 227 2.75 11.43 -18.65
C GLN A 227 2.56 10.16 -17.81
N ARG A 228 2.85 10.21 -16.51
CA ARG A 228 2.70 9.10 -15.57
C ARG A 228 1.41 9.16 -14.76
N ILE A 229 0.62 10.22 -14.91
CA ILE A 229 -0.69 10.33 -14.25
C ILE A 229 -1.66 9.37 -14.93
N LEU A 230 -2.28 8.51 -14.12
CA LEU A 230 -3.36 7.64 -14.57
C LEU A 230 -4.65 8.45 -14.67
N ASP A 231 -5.06 8.79 -15.89
CA ASP A 231 -6.35 9.44 -16.13
C ASP A 231 -7.31 8.51 -16.87
N TRP A 232 -8.30 8.00 -16.12
CA TRP A 232 -9.31 7.09 -16.64
C TRP A 232 -10.41 7.80 -17.44
N ARG A 233 -10.57 9.12 -17.29
CA ARG A 233 -11.71 9.88 -17.87
C ARG A 233 -11.74 9.82 -19.40
N PRO A 234 -10.61 10.00 -20.13
CA PRO A 234 -10.59 9.84 -21.59
C PRO A 234 -10.94 8.42 -22.03
N ALA A 235 -10.43 7.40 -21.33
CA ALA A 235 -10.73 6.00 -21.64
C ALA A 235 -12.23 5.68 -21.44
N LEU A 236 -12.89 6.29 -20.44
CA LEU A 236 -14.33 6.18 -20.28
C LEU A 236 -15.09 6.86 -21.42
N ALA A 237 -14.70 8.09 -21.78
CA ALA A 237 -15.35 8.86 -22.84
C ALA A 237 -15.29 8.15 -24.20
N ASP A 238 -14.17 7.50 -24.49
CA ASP A 238 -13.94 6.77 -25.74
C ASP A 238 -14.49 5.33 -25.73
N GLY A 239 -15.06 4.87 -24.61
CA GLY A 239 -15.57 3.51 -24.46
C GLY A 239 -14.47 2.43 -24.42
N ARG A 240 -13.24 2.80 -24.09
CA ARG A 240 -12.07 1.90 -24.00
C ARG A 240 -11.78 1.40 -22.59
N LEU A 241 -12.37 2.02 -21.56
CA LEU A 241 -12.05 1.75 -20.15
C LEU A 241 -12.11 0.25 -19.79
N ALA A 242 -13.10 -0.48 -20.30
CA ALA A 242 -13.25 -1.91 -20.02
C ALA A 242 -12.06 -2.76 -20.49
N ALA A 243 -11.26 -2.30 -21.46
CA ALA A 243 -10.07 -2.98 -21.94
C ALA A 243 -8.77 -2.54 -21.22
N GLU A 244 -8.86 -1.59 -20.28
CA GLU A 244 -7.71 -0.98 -19.61
C GLU A 244 -7.80 -1.21 -18.09
N PRO A 245 -7.32 -2.37 -17.58
CA PRO A 245 -7.58 -2.81 -16.21
C PRO A 245 -7.22 -1.79 -15.14
N ARG A 246 -6.03 -1.21 -15.26
CA ARG A 246 -5.50 -0.28 -14.27
C ARG A 246 -6.33 1.01 -14.16
N LEU A 247 -6.75 1.56 -15.31
CA LEU A 247 -7.61 2.75 -15.34
C LEU A 247 -9.03 2.42 -14.87
N ARG A 248 -9.56 1.25 -15.24
CA ARG A 248 -10.87 0.78 -14.79
C ARG A 248 -10.92 0.65 -13.27
N GLN A 249 -9.90 0.03 -12.69
CA GLN A 249 -9.77 -0.16 -11.25
C GLN A 249 -9.67 1.18 -10.52
N LEU A 250 -8.86 2.12 -11.03
CA LEU A 250 -8.76 3.46 -10.48
C LEU A 250 -10.12 4.19 -10.50
N ALA A 251 -10.83 4.14 -11.62
CA ALA A 251 -12.15 4.74 -11.76
C ALA A 251 -13.18 4.16 -10.77
N LEU A 252 -13.19 2.83 -10.62
CA LEU A 252 -14.06 2.14 -9.66
C LEU A 252 -13.72 2.52 -8.21
N ALA A 253 -12.43 2.59 -7.88
CA ALA A 253 -11.96 2.97 -6.55
C ALA A 253 -12.33 4.42 -6.21
N GLU A 254 -12.10 5.37 -7.13
CA GLU A 254 -12.48 6.77 -6.96
C GLU A 254 -14.00 6.92 -6.77
N ALA A 255 -14.80 6.30 -7.64
CA ALA A 255 -16.26 6.38 -7.57
C ALA A 255 -16.80 5.78 -6.26
N ALA A 256 -16.28 4.63 -5.84
CA ALA A 256 -16.69 3.98 -4.60
C ALA A 256 -16.28 4.78 -3.34
N GLN A 257 -15.07 5.34 -3.32
CA GLN A 257 -14.59 6.15 -2.19
C GLN A 257 -15.33 7.49 -2.09
N ALA A 258 -15.73 8.08 -3.22
CA ALA A 258 -16.58 9.26 -3.27
C ALA A 258 -18.05 8.95 -2.91
N GLY A 259 -18.49 7.71 -3.13
CA GLY A 259 -19.91 7.34 -3.05
C GLY A 259 -20.73 7.87 -4.22
N ASP A 260 -20.09 8.09 -5.37
CA ASP A 260 -20.73 8.63 -6.57
C ASP A 260 -21.48 7.53 -7.33
N ILE A 261 -22.77 7.41 -7.00
CA ILE A 261 -23.67 6.41 -7.60
C ILE A 261 -23.83 6.63 -9.11
N ASP A 262 -23.88 7.88 -9.57
CA ASP A 262 -24.06 8.20 -10.99
C ASP A 262 -22.82 7.77 -11.79
N LEU A 263 -21.63 8.01 -11.26
CA LEU A 263 -20.40 7.52 -11.86
C LEU A 263 -20.33 5.99 -11.82
N LEU A 264 -20.67 5.34 -10.71
CA LEU A 264 -20.72 3.88 -10.64
C LEU A 264 -21.68 3.28 -11.68
N GLN A 265 -22.86 3.88 -11.88
CA GLN A 265 -23.81 3.50 -12.92
C GLN A 265 -23.21 3.62 -14.32
N ARG A 266 -22.53 4.73 -14.61
CA ARG A 266 -21.84 4.95 -15.89
C ARG A 266 -20.73 3.93 -16.12
N LEU A 267 -19.92 3.63 -15.09
CA LEU A 267 -18.85 2.63 -15.17
C LEU A 267 -19.42 1.23 -15.46
N ARG A 268 -20.50 0.83 -14.79
CA ARG A 268 -21.18 -0.43 -15.09
C ARG A 268 -21.73 -0.47 -16.52
N GLY A 269 -22.33 0.64 -16.98
CA GLY A 269 -22.79 0.79 -18.37
C GLY A 269 -21.67 0.73 -19.41
N ALA A 270 -20.46 1.11 -19.03
CA ALA A 270 -19.25 1.00 -19.86
C ALA A 270 -18.61 -0.41 -19.83
N GLY A 271 -19.24 -1.38 -19.15
CA GLY A 271 -18.75 -2.76 -19.06
C GLY A 271 -17.75 -3.02 -17.95
N CYS A 272 -17.61 -2.12 -16.96
CA CYS A 272 -16.76 -2.37 -15.80
C CYS A 272 -17.41 -3.41 -14.86
N ASP A 273 -16.63 -4.40 -14.43
CA ASP A 273 -17.07 -5.44 -13.51
C ASP A 273 -16.91 -5.00 -12.05
N PHE A 274 -17.97 -5.15 -11.26
CA PHE A 274 -17.96 -4.84 -9.83
C PHE A 274 -17.44 -5.99 -8.96
N ALA A 275 -17.21 -7.18 -9.54
CA ALA A 275 -16.52 -8.28 -8.86
C ALA A 275 -14.99 -8.12 -8.87
N GLU A 276 -14.46 -7.09 -9.53
CA GLU A 276 -13.02 -6.85 -9.60
C GLU A 276 -12.43 -6.39 -8.27
N THR A 277 -11.26 -6.92 -7.93
CA THR A 277 -10.49 -6.48 -6.77
C THR A 277 -9.88 -5.10 -7.02
N LEU A 278 -10.14 -4.16 -6.10
CA LEU A 278 -9.63 -2.79 -6.17
C LEU A 278 -8.39 -2.56 -5.33
N ARG A 279 -8.37 -3.05 -4.09
CA ARG A 279 -7.24 -2.89 -3.16
C ARG A 279 -7.26 -3.99 -2.12
N GLY A 280 -6.10 -4.57 -1.82
CA GLY A 280 -6.02 -5.80 -1.04
C GLY A 280 -6.84 -6.89 -1.71
N ARG A 281 -7.83 -7.43 -0.97
CA ARG A 281 -8.87 -8.34 -1.52
C ARG A 281 -10.25 -7.67 -1.64
N SER A 282 -10.31 -6.36 -1.39
CA SER A 282 -11.56 -5.59 -1.34
C SER A 282 -12.02 -5.15 -2.73
N GLY A 283 -13.32 -5.22 -2.98
CA GLY A 283 -13.98 -4.71 -4.18
C GLY A 283 -14.60 -3.32 -3.98
N VAL A 284 -15.52 -2.97 -4.88
CA VAL A 284 -16.25 -1.69 -4.84
C VAL A 284 -17.10 -1.52 -3.57
N LEU A 285 -17.70 -2.61 -3.07
CA LEU A 285 -18.56 -2.56 -1.88
C LEU A 285 -17.73 -2.24 -0.64
N GLU A 286 -16.63 -2.94 -0.44
CA GLU A 286 -15.72 -2.72 0.68
C GLU A 286 -15.11 -1.30 0.65
N ALA A 287 -14.80 -0.77 -0.53
CA ALA A 287 -14.33 0.61 -0.67
C ALA A 287 -15.39 1.63 -0.22
N CYS A 288 -16.67 1.43 -0.54
CA CYS A 288 -17.76 2.26 -0.01
C CYS A 288 -17.90 2.12 1.51
N LEU A 289 -17.88 0.89 2.02
CA LEU A 289 -18.04 0.59 3.45
C LEU A 289 -16.93 1.21 4.29
N ALA A 290 -15.68 1.10 3.85
CA ALA A 290 -14.50 1.65 4.53
C ALA A 290 -14.52 3.19 4.63
N ARG A 291 -15.27 3.86 3.75
CA ARG A 291 -15.42 5.33 3.72
C ARG A 291 -16.79 5.80 4.24
N GLY A 292 -17.62 4.89 4.77
CA GLY A 292 -18.95 5.21 5.26
C GLY A 292 -19.93 5.70 4.18
N ARG A 293 -19.73 5.33 2.92
CA ARG A 293 -20.61 5.68 1.80
C ARG A 293 -21.83 4.73 1.77
N LEU A 294 -22.66 4.80 2.82
CA LEU A 294 -23.71 3.80 3.08
C LEU A 294 -24.78 3.75 1.99
N GLU A 295 -25.14 4.90 1.39
CA GLU A 295 -26.11 4.96 0.30
C GLU A 295 -25.59 4.23 -0.95
N ALA A 296 -24.35 4.50 -1.34
CA ALA A 296 -23.69 3.81 -2.45
C ALA A 296 -23.51 2.31 -2.15
N ALA A 297 -23.15 1.94 -0.92
CA ALA A 297 -23.09 0.54 -0.51
C ALA A 297 -24.46 -0.15 -0.63
N GLY A 298 -25.53 0.49 -0.16
CA GLY A 298 -26.90 -0.01 -0.31
C GLY A 298 -27.29 -0.20 -1.78
N TRP A 299 -26.97 0.79 -2.63
CA TRP A 299 -27.19 0.71 -4.06
C TRP A 299 -26.40 -0.45 -4.70
N LEU A 300 -25.13 -0.65 -4.37
CA LEU A 300 -24.30 -1.77 -4.88
C LEU A 300 -24.91 -3.12 -4.52
N LEU A 301 -25.43 -3.27 -3.29
CA LEU A 301 -26.14 -4.47 -2.88
C LEU A 301 -27.44 -4.68 -3.67
N ASP A 302 -28.16 -3.60 -4.04
CA ASP A 302 -29.34 -3.69 -4.92
C ASP A 302 -28.94 -4.12 -6.35
N GLN A 303 -27.72 -3.79 -6.77
CA GLN A 303 -27.15 -4.23 -8.04
C GLN A 303 -26.60 -5.67 -8.02
N GLY A 304 -26.74 -6.38 -6.88
CA GLY A 304 -26.32 -7.76 -6.73
C GLY A 304 -24.81 -7.96 -6.57
N VAL A 305 -24.07 -6.95 -6.12
CA VAL A 305 -22.65 -7.11 -5.76
C VAL A 305 -22.53 -8.09 -4.60
N ALA A 306 -21.59 -9.03 -4.71
CA ALA A 306 -21.36 -10.05 -3.70
C ALA A 306 -20.88 -9.44 -2.38
N VAL A 307 -21.29 -10.05 -1.27
CA VAL A 307 -20.85 -9.68 0.08
C VAL A 307 -19.74 -10.63 0.51
N HIS A 308 -18.63 -10.07 0.98
CA HIS A 308 -17.51 -10.82 1.52
C HIS A 308 -17.74 -11.11 3.02
N GLU A 309 -17.07 -12.14 3.53
CA GLU A 309 -17.20 -12.53 4.94
C GLU A 309 -16.79 -11.40 5.90
N ASP A 310 -15.88 -10.52 5.48
CA ASP A 310 -15.32 -9.45 6.30
C ASP A 310 -15.91 -8.06 6.00
N SER A 311 -16.90 -7.94 5.09
CA SER A 311 -17.54 -6.66 4.75
C SER A 311 -18.10 -5.95 5.99
N LEU A 312 -18.64 -6.69 6.97
CA LEU A 312 -19.10 -6.13 8.24
C LEU A 312 -17.98 -5.49 9.05
N ARG A 313 -16.84 -6.16 9.16
CA ARG A 313 -15.67 -5.66 9.89
C ARG A 313 -15.11 -4.41 9.24
N ILE A 314 -15.05 -4.36 7.91
CA ILE A 314 -14.59 -3.21 7.14
C ILE A 314 -15.50 -1.99 7.36
N GLY A 315 -16.82 -2.18 7.33
CA GLY A 315 -17.80 -1.11 7.52
C GLY A 315 -18.15 -0.78 8.97
N ALA A 316 -17.70 -1.56 9.95
CA ALA A 316 -18.22 -1.56 11.33
C ALA A 316 -18.24 -0.17 11.99
N ALA A 317 -17.26 0.68 11.68
CA ALA A 317 -17.15 2.03 12.21
C ALA A 317 -18.20 3.02 11.67
N HIS A 318 -18.95 2.65 10.64
CA HIS A 318 -19.86 3.55 9.92
C HIS A 318 -21.28 3.01 9.74
N LEU A 319 -21.48 1.69 9.89
CA LEU A 319 -22.76 1.04 9.57
C LEU A 319 -23.90 1.48 10.49
N ASP A 320 -25.08 1.65 9.89
CA ASP A 320 -26.35 1.64 10.60
C ASP A 320 -26.88 0.21 10.78
N ALA A 321 -27.91 0.06 11.62
CA ALA A 321 -28.51 -1.25 11.90
C ALA A 321 -29.09 -1.92 10.65
N ALA A 322 -29.75 -1.16 9.78
CA ALA A 322 -30.42 -1.70 8.60
C ALA A 322 -29.42 -2.34 7.61
N LEU A 323 -28.31 -1.65 7.35
CA LEU A 323 -27.27 -2.14 6.47
C LEU A 323 -26.45 -3.26 7.12
N ALA A 324 -26.19 -3.19 8.43
CA ALA A 324 -25.55 -4.28 9.16
C ALA A 324 -26.37 -5.58 9.09
N GLU A 325 -27.68 -5.51 9.33
CA GLU A 325 -28.58 -6.67 9.19
C GLU A 325 -28.64 -7.19 7.74
N ARG A 326 -28.61 -6.27 6.77
CA ARG A 326 -28.59 -6.65 5.36
C ARG A 326 -27.32 -7.42 5.00
N LEU A 327 -26.14 -6.94 5.42
CA LEU A 327 -24.87 -7.63 5.19
C LEU A 327 -24.84 -9.01 5.86
N LEU A 328 -25.34 -9.13 7.10
CA LEU A 328 -25.49 -10.41 7.79
C LEU A 328 -26.37 -11.40 7.01
N ARG A 329 -27.53 -10.95 6.49
CA ARG A 329 -28.42 -11.80 5.68
C ARG A 329 -27.77 -12.25 4.37
N LEU A 330 -26.83 -11.48 3.84
CA LEU A 330 -26.10 -11.78 2.61
C LEU A 330 -24.80 -12.55 2.85
N GLY A 331 -24.54 -12.98 4.09
CA GLY A 331 -23.44 -13.90 4.40
C GLY A 331 -22.19 -13.27 5.00
N ALA A 332 -22.19 -11.96 5.31
CA ALA A 332 -21.10 -11.38 6.08
C ALA A 332 -21.04 -11.97 7.49
N SER A 333 -19.83 -12.23 7.99
CA SER A 333 -19.60 -12.76 9.33
C SER A 333 -19.40 -11.63 10.33
N SER A 334 -19.92 -11.81 11.54
CA SER A 334 -19.61 -10.93 12.67
C SER A 334 -18.62 -11.60 13.61
N ASP A 335 -17.81 -10.79 14.28
CA ASP A 335 -16.90 -11.20 15.34
C ASP A 335 -16.92 -10.17 16.50
N PRO A 336 -16.33 -10.46 17.66
CA PRO A 336 -16.30 -9.52 18.77
C PRO A 336 -15.65 -8.17 18.43
N ASN A 337 -14.67 -8.13 17.53
CA ASN A 337 -14.00 -6.90 17.13
C ASN A 337 -14.93 -6.00 16.29
N THR A 338 -15.77 -6.58 15.45
CA THR A 338 -16.78 -5.90 14.65
C THR A 338 -17.77 -5.17 15.57
N VAL A 339 -18.26 -5.86 16.62
CA VAL A 339 -19.15 -5.25 17.63
C VAL A 339 -18.43 -4.12 18.39
N LEU A 340 -17.17 -4.33 18.77
CA LEU A 340 -16.36 -3.31 19.44
C LEU A 340 -16.14 -2.07 18.59
N LEU A 341 -15.87 -2.23 17.30
CA LEU A 341 -15.70 -1.13 16.35
C LEU A 341 -17.00 -0.33 16.17
N ALA A 342 -18.14 -1.03 16.07
CA ALA A 342 -19.45 -0.38 16.02
C ALA A 342 -19.76 0.41 17.30
N LEU A 343 -19.47 -0.13 18.49
CA LEU A 343 -19.64 0.61 19.74
C LEU A 343 -18.67 1.78 19.90
N GLN A 344 -17.47 1.67 19.33
CA GLN A 344 -16.45 2.71 19.42
C GLN A 344 -16.75 3.88 18.47
N TYR A 345 -17.19 3.60 17.25
CA TYR A 345 -17.28 4.58 16.17
C TYR A 345 -18.61 4.61 15.42
N GLY A 346 -19.31 3.49 15.35
CA GLY A 346 -20.58 3.33 14.64
C GLY A 346 -21.81 3.51 15.53
N ASP A 347 -22.90 2.86 15.11
CA ASP A 347 -24.20 2.93 15.76
C ASP A 347 -24.42 1.78 16.78
N GLU A 348 -25.05 2.07 17.92
CA GLU A 348 -25.31 1.07 18.96
C GLU A 348 -26.31 -0.01 18.50
N ASP A 349 -27.31 0.33 17.69
CA ASP A 349 -28.26 -0.62 17.13
C ASP A 349 -27.60 -1.50 16.06
N ALA A 350 -26.62 -0.95 15.32
CA ALA A 350 -25.76 -1.76 14.46
C ALA A 350 -24.94 -2.77 15.28
N ALA A 351 -24.35 -2.34 16.40
CA ALA A 351 -23.65 -3.23 17.31
C ALA A 351 -24.56 -4.34 17.87
N ARG A 352 -25.82 -4.04 18.22
CA ARG A 352 -26.81 -5.05 18.63
C ARG A 352 -27.08 -6.07 17.52
N SER A 353 -27.25 -5.58 16.29
CA SER A 353 -27.49 -6.42 15.11
C SER A 353 -26.32 -7.37 14.86
N MET A 354 -25.09 -6.88 14.99
CA MET A 354 -23.85 -7.66 14.85
C MET A 354 -23.62 -8.64 16.01
N ALA A 355 -24.01 -8.28 17.24
CA ALA A 355 -23.88 -9.15 18.40
C ALA A 355 -24.84 -10.35 18.37
N ARG A 356 -26.05 -10.18 17.80
CA ARG A 356 -27.09 -11.22 17.74
C ARG A 356 -26.59 -12.59 17.25
N PRO A 357 -25.96 -12.75 16.06
CA PRO A 357 -25.48 -14.05 15.59
C PRO A 357 -24.43 -14.67 16.54
N LEU A 358 -23.57 -13.85 17.16
CA LEU A 358 -22.57 -14.36 18.13
C LEU A 358 -23.20 -14.94 19.39
N LEU A 359 -24.35 -14.39 19.81
CA LEU A 359 -25.10 -14.84 20.98
C LEU A 359 -25.93 -16.09 20.69
N GLU A 360 -26.51 -16.18 19.49
CA GLU A 360 -27.44 -17.25 19.10
C GLU A 360 -26.72 -18.52 18.62
N GLU A 361 -25.55 -18.39 17.98
CA GLU A 361 -24.89 -19.51 17.30
C GLU A 361 -24.22 -20.50 18.27
N SER A 362 -23.51 -20.02 19.30
CA SER A 362 -22.93 -20.90 20.31
C SER A 362 -22.62 -20.21 21.65
N PRO A 363 -22.65 -20.95 22.77
CA PRO A 363 -22.20 -20.43 24.07
C PRO A 363 -20.74 -19.96 24.07
N ALA A 364 -19.88 -20.58 23.25
CA ALA A 364 -18.48 -20.22 23.12
C ALA A 364 -18.31 -18.83 22.48
N ARG A 365 -18.99 -18.55 21.36
CA ARG A 365 -18.98 -17.23 20.71
C ARG A 365 -19.59 -16.15 21.61
N ALA A 366 -20.69 -16.46 22.27
CA ALA A 366 -21.31 -15.56 23.24
C ALA A 366 -20.35 -15.22 24.41
N SER A 367 -19.61 -16.20 24.91
CA SER A 367 -18.61 -15.99 25.97
C SER A 367 -17.42 -15.18 25.48
N ALA A 368 -16.95 -15.43 24.26
CA ALA A 368 -15.88 -14.65 23.63
C ALA A 368 -16.26 -13.17 23.44
N LEU A 369 -17.49 -12.89 23.01
CA LEU A 369 -18.02 -11.52 22.90
C LEU A 369 -18.04 -10.83 24.28
N ARG A 370 -18.62 -11.48 25.29
CA ARG A 370 -18.69 -10.92 26.65
C ARG A 370 -17.31 -10.63 27.23
N LEU A 371 -16.35 -11.55 27.04
CA LEU A 371 -14.96 -11.37 27.46
C LEU A 371 -14.31 -10.20 26.73
N ALA A 372 -14.47 -10.10 25.41
CA ALA A 372 -13.89 -9.02 24.62
C ALA A 372 -14.42 -7.63 25.06
N LEU A 373 -15.73 -7.52 25.28
CA LEU A 373 -16.38 -6.29 25.77
C LEU A 373 -15.86 -5.90 27.15
N GLY A 374 -15.87 -6.84 28.10
CA GLY A 374 -15.39 -6.60 29.47
C GLY A 374 -13.91 -6.22 29.53
N SER A 375 -13.05 -6.99 28.86
CA SER A 375 -11.61 -6.70 28.82
C SER A 375 -11.30 -5.38 28.11
N ARG A 376 -12.06 -5.00 27.07
CA ARG A 376 -11.89 -3.68 26.44
C ARG A 376 -12.29 -2.56 27.40
N ALA A 377 -13.43 -2.67 28.09
CA ALA A 377 -13.84 -1.66 29.07
C ALA A 377 -12.81 -1.46 30.19
N GLU A 378 -12.24 -2.54 30.73
CA GLU A 378 -11.16 -2.48 31.73
C GLU A 378 -9.90 -1.78 31.19
N ARG A 379 -9.50 -2.11 29.96
CA ARG A 379 -8.36 -1.44 29.29
C ARG A 379 -8.61 0.05 29.13
N GLU A 380 -9.79 0.46 28.67
CA GLU A 380 -10.13 1.88 28.51
C GLU A 380 -10.07 2.62 29.87
N ARG A 381 -10.56 2.02 30.97
CA ARG A 381 -10.44 2.62 32.32
C ARG A 381 -8.98 2.72 32.78
N SER A 382 -8.17 1.71 32.48
CA SER A 382 -6.73 1.71 32.80
C SER A 382 -6.01 2.83 32.04
N ASP A 383 -6.28 2.94 30.74
CA ASP A 383 -5.68 3.96 29.89
C ASP A 383 -6.11 5.37 30.29
N ALA A 384 -7.37 5.58 30.68
CA ALA A 384 -7.83 6.84 31.27
C ALA A 384 -6.98 7.28 32.48
N LYS A 385 -6.68 6.33 33.40
CA LYS A 385 -5.81 6.60 34.56
C LYS A 385 -4.39 6.94 34.13
N ARG A 386 -3.85 6.23 33.14
CA ARG A 386 -2.50 6.46 32.62
C ARG A 386 -2.36 7.83 31.97
N VAL A 387 -3.32 8.23 31.12
CA VAL A 387 -3.37 9.58 30.51
C VAL A 387 -3.49 10.65 31.58
N ARG A 388 -4.42 10.50 32.55
CA ARG A 388 -4.59 11.46 33.65
C ARG A 388 -3.33 11.63 34.50
N SER A 389 -2.54 10.57 34.65
CA SER A 389 -1.27 10.59 35.38
C SER A 389 -0.05 11.00 34.55
N GLY A 390 -0.22 11.34 33.26
CA GLY A 390 0.87 11.71 32.36
C GLY A 390 1.77 10.54 31.92
N LYS A 391 1.38 9.28 32.20
CA LYS A 391 2.16 8.07 31.88
C LYS A 391 1.91 7.54 30.46
N MET A 392 1.05 8.21 29.70
CA MET A 392 0.73 7.86 28.31
C MET A 392 0.34 9.14 27.55
N GLY A 393 1.03 9.42 26.45
CA GLY A 393 0.59 10.42 25.46
C GLY A 393 -0.59 9.87 24.67
N SER A 394 -1.63 10.68 24.46
CA SER A 394 -2.86 10.26 23.79
C SER A 394 -3.57 11.45 23.16
N ASN A 395 -4.17 11.22 21.99
CA ASN A 395 -4.99 12.20 21.30
C ASN A 395 -6.45 12.24 21.82
N ARG A 396 -6.81 11.29 22.70
CA ARG A 396 -8.08 11.25 23.45
C ARG A 396 -7.90 11.69 24.89
N THR A 397 -8.88 12.39 25.45
CA THR A 397 -8.92 12.80 26.85
C THR A 397 -9.25 11.61 27.77
N PRO A 398 -8.85 11.61 29.06
CA PRO A 398 -9.28 10.58 30.01
C PRO A 398 -10.79 10.35 30.05
N GLU A 399 -11.56 11.41 29.86
CA GLU A 399 -13.03 11.39 29.85
C GLU A 399 -13.57 10.62 28.63
N ASP A 400 -12.93 10.72 27.45
CA ASP A 400 -13.29 9.94 26.26
C ASP A 400 -13.12 8.43 26.48
N TYR A 401 -12.00 8.04 27.11
CA TYR A 401 -11.75 6.63 27.49
C TYR A 401 -12.83 6.13 28.47
N LEU A 402 -13.16 6.92 29.49
CA LEU A 402 -14.18 6.54 30.46
C LEU A 402 -15.57 6.44 29.83
N ALA A 403 -15.92 7.36 28.93
CA ALA A 403 -17.19 7.33 28.21
C ALA A 403 -17.32 6.07 27.34
N LEU A 404 -16.25 5.66 26.66
CA LEU A 404 -16.24 4.40 25.91
C LEU A 404 -16.37 3.18 26.85
N ALA A 405 -15.65 3.16 27.97
CA ALA A 405 -15.77 2.08 28.95
C ALA A 405 -17.20 1.92 29.47
N GLU A 406 -17.86 3.03 29.85
CA GLU A 406 -19.25 3.02 30.30
C GLU A 406 -20.22 2.55 29.22
N ARG A 407 -20.01 2.95 27.96
CA ARG A 407 -20.82 2.47 26.84
C ARG A 407 -20.70 0.96 26.67
N LEU A 408 -19.49 0.42 26.70
CA LEU A 408 -19.23 -1.03 26.59
C LEU A 408 -19.89 -1.81 27.73
N GLU A 409 -19.82 -1.31 28.97
CA GLU A 409 -20.44 -1.93 30.14
C GLU A 409 -21.97 -1.90 30.07
N ARG A 410 -22.56 -0.76 29.68
CA ARG A 410 -24.01 -0.64 29.47
C ARG A 410 -24.50 -1.61 28.39
N PHE A 411 -23.77 -1.70 27.28
CA PHE A 411 -24.07 -2.64 26.21
C PHE A 411 -24.00 -4.09 26.73
N LEU A 412 -22.91 -4.46 27.41
CA LEU A 412 -22.71 -5.79 27.99
C LEU A 412 -23.83 -6.17 28.97
N ALA A 413 -24.25 -5.25 29.84
CA ALA A 413 -25.37 -5.46 30.76
C ALA A 413 -26.69 -5.70 30.02
N GLY A 414 -26.88 -5.04 28.87
CA GLY A 414 -28.03 -5.23 27.99
C GLY A 414 -28.05 -6.55 27.22
N LEU A 415 -26.94 -7.31 27.18
CA LEU A 415 -26.86 -8.66 26.56
C LEU A 415 -27.12 -9.80 27.56
N ALA A 416 -27.33 -9.48 28.84
CA ALA A 416 -27.53 -10.44 29.92
C ALA A 416 -29.01 -10.67 30.27
N GLY A 417 -29.92 -9.88 29.69
CA GLY A 417 -31.36 -10.16 29.62
C GLY A 417 -31.70 -10.80 28.29
#